data_AF-A0A965Q2I6-F1
#
_entry.id   AF-A0A965Q2I6-F1
#
_cell.length_a   1.000
_cell.length_b   1.000
_cell.length_c   1.000
_cell.angle_alpha   90.00
_cell.angle_beta   90.00
_cell.angle_gamma   90.00
#
_symmetry.space_group_name_H-M   'P 1'
#
loop_
_entity.id
_entity.type
_entity.pdbx_description
1 polymer ?
#
loop_
_entity_poly.entity_id
_entity_poly.type
_entity_poly.pdbx_seq_one_letter_code
_entity_poly.pdbx_strand_id
1 'polypeptide(L)'
;MIGSLIETGLFLVLVLSGIPLLVSTGISLIGALIQAATQIQEQSIGFLLKGFSLAGVLAIAGRLMYQTLTEYLTWSYYSIRYLGQ
;
A
#
# COMPACT_ATOMS: atom_id res chain seq x y z
N MET A 1 3.16 -2.55 27.27
CA MET A 1 3.02 -3.68 26.32
C MET A 1 1.91 -3.46 25.30
N ILE A 2 0.68 -3.14 25.68
CA ILE A 2 -0.42 -2.95 24.70
C ILE A 2 -0.23 -1.69 23.83
N GLY A 3 0.26 -0.59 24.41
CA GLY A 3 0.52 0.65 23.65
C GLY A 3 1.49 0.46 22.48
N SER A 4 2.60 -0.26 22.71
CA SER A 4 3.61 -0.54 21.68
C SER A 4 3.11 -1.47 20.56
N LEU A 5 2.18 -2.39 20.88
CA LEU A 5 1.49 -3.20 19.86
C LEU A 5 0.72 -2.29 18.89
N ILE A 6 -0.09 -1.38 19.44
CA ILE A 6 -0.92 -0.46 18.68
C ILE A 6 -0.08 0.49 17.83
N GLU A 7 0.97 1.11 18.40
CA GLU A 7 1.87 1.99 17.65
C GLU A 7 2.54 1.27 16.47
N THR A 8 3.06 0.07 16.69
CA THR A 8 3.67 -0.74 15.64
C THR A 8 2.67 -1.13 14.56
N GLY A 9 1.44 -1.47 14.94
CA GLY A 9 0.38 -1.81 14.00
C GLY A 9 -0.07 -0.63 13.14
N LEU A 10 -0.23 0.56 13.76
CA LEU A 10 -0.52 1.81 13.05
C LEU A 10 0.58 2.16 12.06
N PHE A 11 1.84 2.08 12.50
CA PHE A 11 2.98 2.33 11.62
C PHE A 11 3.02 1.34 10.46
N LEU A 12 2.76 0.05 10.73
CA LEU A 12 2.71 -0.98 9.71
C LEU A 12 1.63 -0.71 8.66
N VAL A 13 0.41 -0.37 9.09
CA VAL A 13 -0.68 -0.01 8.18
C VAL A 13 -0.33 1.21 7.34
N LEU A 14 0.28 2.23 7.95
CA LEU A 14 0.69 3.45 7.26
C LEU A 14 1.75 3.16 6.18
N VAL A 15 2.73 2.32 6.48
CA VAL A 15 3.78 1.95 5.52
C VAL A 15 3.24 1.04 4.41
N LEU A 16 2.49 -0.01 4.77
CA LEU A 16 1.95 -0.98 3.82
C LEU A 16 0.92 -0.35 2.88
N SER A 17 0.14 0.64 3.32
CA SER A 17 -0.79 1.37 2.45
C SER A 17 -0.13 2.54 1.72
N GLY A 18 0.78 3.27 2.39
CA GLY A 18 1.39 4.48 1.86
C GLY A 18 2.34 4.22 0.70
N ILE A 19 3.21 3.21 0.80
CA ILE A 19 4.20 2.94 -0.26
C ILE A 19 3.52 2.61 -1.60
N PRO A 20 2.55 1.67 -1.68
CA PRO A 20 1.89 1.37 -2.94
C PRO A 20 1.14 2.55 -3.55
N LEU A 21 0.50 3.37 -2.71
CA LEU A 21 -0.24 4.55 -3.13
C LEU A 21 0.70 5.62 -3.70
N LEU A 22 1.84 5.88 -3.05
CA LEU A 22 2.84 6.83 -3.53
C LEU A 22 3.44 6.39 -4.86
N VAL A 23 3.81 5.11 -4.99
CA VAL A 23 4.38 4.56 -6.23
C VAL A 23 3.35 4.64 -7.36
N SER A 24 2.12 4.19 -7.13
CA SER A 24 1.04 4.27 -8.12
C SER A 24 0.74 5.71 -8.54
N THR A 25 0.71 6.62 -7.57
CA THR A 25 0.50 8.05 -7.84
C THR A 25 1.61 8.59 -8.72
N GLY A 26 2.89 8.29 -8.41
CA GLY A 26 4.03 8.69 -9.22
C GLY A 26 3.94 8.21 -10.67
N ILE A 27 3.58 6.94 -10.88
CA ILE A 27 3.38 6.36 -12.22
C ILE A 27 2.26 7.10 -12.97
N SER A 28 1.11 7.28 -12.31
CA SER A 28 -0.03 7.95 -12.93
C SER A 28 0.23 9.44 -13.21
N LEU A 29 1.09 10.09 -12.42
CA LEU A 29 1.49 11.48 -12.59
C LEU A 29 2.41 11.64 -13.81
N ILE A 30 3.36 10.71 -14.02
CA ILE A 30 4.16 10.68 -15.25
C ILE A 30 3.25 10.53 -16.47
N GLY A 31 2.27 9.62 -16.41
CA GLY A 31 1.33 9.46 -17.53
C GLY A 31 0.40 10.67 -17.72
N ALA A 32 0.10 11.44 -16.67
CA ALA A 32 -0.65 12.70 -16.79
C ALA A 32 0.19 13.79 -17.49
N LEU A 33 1.51 13.85 -17.24
CA LEU A 33 2.42 14.74 -17.95
C LEU A 33 2.49 14.42 -19.44
N ILE A 34 2.55 13.14 -19.80
CA ILE A 34 2.54 12.69 -21.20
C ILE A 34 1.22 13.09 -21.88
N GLN A 35 0.09 12.83 -21.23
CA GLN A 35 -1.24 13.23 -21.72
C GLN A 35 -1.35 14.75 -21.94
N ALA A 36 -0.79 15.54 -21.02
CA ALA A 36 -0.75 16.99 -21.17
C ALA A 36 0.14 17.44 -22.34
N ALA A 37 1.31 16.82 -22.53
CA ALA A 37 2.23 17.13 -23.62
C ALA A 37 1.65 16.78 -25.00
N THR A 38 0.85 15.71 -25.11
CA THR A 38 0.20 15.29 -26.36
C THR A 38 -1.18 15.91 -26.58
N GLN A 39 -1.67 16.76 -25.65
CA GLN A 39 -3.02 17.33 -25.66
C GLN A 39 -4.17 16.31 -25.66
N ILE A 40 -3.93 15.06 -25.26
CA ILE A 40 -4.95 14.02 -25.15
C ILE A 40 -5.40 13.97 -23.69
N GLN A 41 -6.42 14.76 -23.35
CA GLN A 41 -6.97 14.87 -21.98
C GLN A 41 -8.31 14.13 -21.85
N GLU A 42 -8.33 12.88 -22.30
CA GLU A 42 -9.49 12.00 -22.20
C GLU A 42 -9.60 11.44 -20.77
N GLN A 43 -10.63 11.87 -20.03
CA GLN A 43 -10.85 11.49 -18.63
C GLN A 43 -10.80 9.96 -18.39
N SER A 44 -11.32 9.18 -19.34
CA SER A 44 -11.32 7.71 -19.25
C SER A 44 -9.91 7.10 -19.25
N ILE A 45 -8.96 7.67 -20.00
CA ILE A 45 -7.57 7.19 -20.04
C ILE A 45 -6.89 7.45 -18.70
N GLY A 46 -7.08 8.65 -18.14
CA GLY A 46 -6.55 9.01 -16.82
C GLY A 46 -7.09 8.12 -15.70
N PHE A 47 -8.38 7.75 -15.76
CA PHE A 47 -8.99 6.81 -14.80
C PHE A 47 -8.40 5.41 -14.92
N LEU A 48 -8.31 4.87 -16.14
CA LEU A 48 -7.75 3.54 -16.38
C LEU A 48 -6.29 3.46 -15.95
N LEU A 49 -5.46 4.45 -16.31
CA LEU A 49 -4.04 4.45 -15.98
C LEU A 49 -3.81 4.39 -14.47
N LYS A 50 -4.57 5.15 -13.67
CA LYS A 50 -4.50 5.11 -12.20
C LYS A 50 -4.89 3.75 -11.62
N GLY A 51 -5.94 3.12 -12.17
CA GLY A 51 -6.37 1.80 -11.74
C GLY A 51 -5.31 0.72 -12.04
N PHE A 52 -4.79 0.72 -13.27
CA PHE A 52 -3.77 -0.24 -13.69
C PHE A 52 -2.42 -0.03 -12.98
N SER A 53 -2.02 1.22 -12.71
CA SER A 53 -0.80 1.49 -11.94
C SER A 53 -0.93 0.94 -10.52
N LEU A 54 -2.07 1.15 -9.85
CA LEU A 54 -2.28 0.62 -8.50
C LEU A 54 -2.33 -0.91 -8.51
N ALA A 55 -3.09 -1.50 -9.43
CA ALA A 55 -3.19 -2.95 -9.58
C ALA A 55 -1.82 -3.59 -9.86
N GLY A 56 -1.01 -2.99 -10.74
CA GLY A 56 0.33 -3.46 -11.06
C GLY A 56 1.27 -3.39 -9.85
N VAL A 57 1.25 -2.28 -9.10
CA VAL A 57 2.05 -2.14 -7.88
C VAL A 57 1.64 -3.17 -6.83
N LEU A 58 0.34 -3.37 -6.62
CA LEU A 58 -0.17 -4.37 -5.68
C LEU A 58 0.11 -5.80 -6.15
N ALA A 59 0.09 -6.09 -7.45
CA ALA A 59 0.44 -7.41 -7.97
C ALA A 59 1.90 -7.77 -7.66
N ILE A 60 2.81 -6.79 -7.71
CA ILE A 60 4.24 -6.98 -7.42
C ILE A 60 4.49 -6.99 -5.91
N ALA A 61 3.97 -5.98 -5.19
CA ALA A 61 4.22 -5.80 -3.76
C ALA A 61 3.35 -6.70 -2.87
N GLY A 62 2.25 -7.24 -3.39
CA GLY A 62 1.22 -7.95 -2.62
C GLY A 62 1.75 -9.14 -1.85
N ARG A 63 2.70 -9.90 -2.42
CA ARG A 63 3.35 -11.03 -1.72
C ARG A 63 4.10 -10.56 -0.48
N LEU A 64 4.90 -9.49 -0.60
CA LEU A 64 5.66 -8.94 0.52
C LEU A 64 4.73 -8.36 1.59
N MET A 65 3.72 -7.59 1.16
CA MET A 65 2.73 -7.00 2.06
C MET A 65 1.97 -8.07 2.86
N TYR A 66 1.58 -9.16 2.19
CA TYR A 66 0.91 -10.27 2.84
C TYR A 66 1.82 -10.94 3.87
N GLN A 67 3.08 -11.21 3.52
CA GLN A 67 4.06 -11.80 4.45
C GLN A 67 4.23 -10.93 5.70
N THR A 68 4.52 -9.63 5.52
CA THR A 68 4.72 -8.71 6.65
C THR A 68 3.47 -8.61 7.53
N LEU A 69 2.27 -8.59 6.94
CA LEU A 69 1.03 -8.56 7.70
C LEU A 69 0.84 -9.85 8.54
N THR A 70 1.06 -11.02 7.94
CA THR A 70 0.92 -12.30 8.65
C THR A 70 1.94 -12.48 9.76
N GLU A 71 3.17 -12.00 9.58
CA GLU A 71 4.21 -12.00 10.61
C GLU A 71 3.80 -11.15 11.81
N TYR A 72 3.33 -9.92 11.56
CA TYR A 72 2.85 -9.03 12.61
C TYR A 72 1.61 -9.58 13.35
N LEU A 73 0.65 -10.15 12.62
CA LEU A 73 -0.54 -10.79 13.20
C LEU A 73 -0.16 -11.97 14.09
N THR A 74 0.79 -12.79 13.65
CA THR A 74 1.27 -13.94 14.44
C THR A 74 1.98 -13.48 15.71
N TRP A 75 2.86 -12.48 15.58
CA TRP A 75 3.56 -11.91 16.73
C TRP A 75 2.62 -11.27 17.76
N SER A 76 1.62 -10.51 17.29
CA SER A 76 0.62 -9.89 18.17
C SER A 76 -0.24 -10.94 18.88
N TYR A 77 -0.63 -12.01 18.21
CA TYR A 77 -1.38 -13.11 18.80
C TYR A 77 -0.61 -13.79 19.94
N TYR A 78 0.67 -14.14 19.72
CA TYR A 78 1.50 -14.71 20.79
C TYR A 78 1.68 -13.74 21.95
N SER A 79 1.96 -12.46 21.67
CA SER A 79 2.16 -11.43 22.69
C SER A 79 0.95 -11.25 23.60
N ILE A 80 -0.28 -11.35 23.06
CA ILE A 80 -1.51 -11.29 23.85
C ILE A 80 -1.71 -12.57 24.66
N ARG A 81 -1.44 -13.74 24.07
CA ARG A 81 -1.57 -15.02 24.78
C ARG A 81 -0.64 -15.14 25.99
N TYR A 82 0.57 -14.58 25.91
CA TYR A 82 1.50 -14.55 27.04
C TYR A 82 1.07 -13.63 28.19
N LEU A 83 0.18 -12.66 27.95
CA LEU A 83 -0.35 -11.78 29.00
C LEU A 83 -1.51 -12.43 29.79
N GLY A 84 -2.08 -13.53 29.28
CA GLY A 84 -3.18 -14.25 29.91
C GLY A 84 -2.77 -15.38 30.85
N GLN A 85 -1.46 -15.61 31.05
CA GLN A 85 -0.90 -16.46 32.10
C GLN A 85 -0.19 -15.59 33.14
#